data_AF-A0A838DU19-F1
#
_entry.id   AF-A0A838DU19-F1
#
_cell.length_a   1.000
_cell.length_b   1.000
_cell.length_c   1.000
_cell.angle_alpha   90.00
_cell.angle_beta   90.00
_cell.angle_gamma   90.00
#
_symmetry.space_group_name_H-M   'P 1'
#
loop_
_entity.id
_entity.type
_entity.pdbx_description
1 polymer ?
#
loop_
_entity_poly.entity_id
_entity_poly.type
_entity_poly.pdbx_seq_one_letter_code
_entity_poly.pdbx_strand_id
1 'polypeptide(L)'
;DRFKGLRIRREVPCICHWETQAEQPCQEVYRYEEDLVRRMEAGRQTIQCRASDLNVSISELLYGIHTSTTSQVIAVVETGQQEIIQMLTAMQYTMQQRDIVLIRQIQQLCEWNVRHFTRQWNLEMRKMEAECPNTFIVLPRSRASFNPKSWIGQSYTLHLLCQYPSGPHRLDKHAGYELSQPKEWWAKVSPWLKHIITFLRYGIPLAGVVGAVIDTVDFKSFEAEINLLEKITEDLPDIVESDPRSFERAYVHDRHEETTIGPALRALYSFLKENDKAQTWGGLDKVVTPEGNILWLCEQHARPYKTPVLQLDR
;
A
#
# COMPACT_ATOMS: atom_id res chain seq x y z
N ASP A 1 21.46 -16.20 -38.91
CA ASP A 1 21.39 -17.01 -40.14
C ASP A 1 22.28 -16.49 -41.27
N ARG A 2 23.58 -16.84 -41.23
CA ARG A 2 24.60 -16.38 -42.21
C ARG A 2 24.65 -17.20 -43.51
N PHE A 3 23.97 -18.36 -43.59
CA PHE A 3 23.98 -19.25 -44.76
C PHE A 3 22.57 -19.76 -45.07
N LYS A 4 21.93 -19.16 -46.07
CA LYS A 4 20.57 -19.56 -46.50
C LYS A 4 20.65 -20.93 -47.20
N GLY A 5 19.97 -21.93 -46.64
CA GLY A 5 19.92 -23.30 -47.19
C GLY A 5 20.92 -24.30 -46.60
N LEU A 6 21.76 -23.90 -45.64
CA LEU A 6 22.66 -24.83 -44.94
C LEU A 6 21.84 -25.79 -44.05
N ARG A 7 21.96 -27.09 -44.30
CA ARG A 7 21.40 -28.14 -43.42
C ARG A 7 22.53 -28.71 -42.56
N ILE A 8 22.50 -28.43 -41.27
CA ILE A 8 23.45 -28.99 -40.31
C ILE A 8 22.87 -30.30 -39.80
N ARG A 9 23.66 -31.38 -39.87
CA ARG A 9 23.36 -32.66 -39.25
C ARG A 9 24.36 -32.88 -38.13
N ARG A 10 23.85 -33.16 -36.92
CA ARG A 10 24.66 -33.45 -35.75
C ARG A 10 24.72 -34.95 -35.52
N GLU A 11 25.92 -35.46 -35.33
CA GLU A 11 26.16 -36.88 -35.12
C GLU A 11 27.03 -37.07 -33.88
N VAL A 12 26.73 -38.12 -33.13
CA VAL A 12 27.42 -38.47 -31.88
C VAL A 12 28.07 -39.85 -32.09
N PRO A 13 29.40 -39.98 -31.90
CA PRO A 13 30.08 -41.26 -32.06
C PRO A 13 29.68 -42.24 -30.95
N CYS A 14 29.63 -43.53 -31.30
CA CYS A 14 29.30 -44.59 -30.35
C CYS A 14 30.43 -44.81 -29.33
N ILE A 15 30.04 -44.99 -28.07
CA ILE A 15 30.96 -45.19 -26.94
C ILE A 15 31.19 -46.66 -26.56
N CYS A 16 30.70 -47.62 -27.36
CA CYS A 16 30.81 -49.04 -27.03
C CYS A 16 32.25 -49.56 -26.89
N HIS A 17 33.23 -48.85 -27.46
CA HIS A 17 34.64 -49.17 -27.36
C HIS A 17 35.19 -49.02 -25.92
N TRP A 18 34.54 -48.21 -25.08
CA TRP A 18 34.86 -48.12 -23.65
C TRP A 18 34.49 -49.39 -22.88
N GLU A 19 33.40 -50.05 -23.27
CA GLU A 19 32.97 -51.31 -22.66
C GLU A 19 33.75 -52.52 -23.20
N THR A 20 34.10 -52.53 -24.49
CA THR A 20 34.88 -53.62 -25.10
C THR A 20 36.39 -53.50 -24.89
N GLN A 21 36.86 -52.40 -24.29
CA GLN A 21 38.29 -52.06 -24.13
C GLN A 21 39.08 -52.14 -25.45
N ALA A 22 38.42 -51.84 -26.57
CA ALA A 22 39.07 -51.86 -27.89
C ALA A 22 40.01 -50.65 -28.05
N GLU A 23 41.20 -50.87 -28.62
CA GLU A 23 42.19 -49.80 -28.87
C GLU A 23 41.72 -48.74 -29.86
N GLN A 24 40.73 -49.06 -30.69
CA GLN A 24 40.20 -48.17 -31.73
C GLN A 24 38.75 -47.76 -31.44
N PRO A 25 38.40 -46.47 -31.62
CA PRO A 25 37.02 -46.00 -31.47
C PRO A 25 36.05 -46.70 -32.41
N CYS A 26 34.81 -46.89 -31.96
CA CYS A 26 33.75 -47.41 -32.80
C CYS A 26 33.45 -46.42 -33.95
N GLN A 27 33.31 -46.93 -35.18
CA GLN A 27 32.97 -46.12 -36.35
C GLN A 27 31.47 -45.80 -36.46
N GLU A 28 30.62 -46.43 -35.64
CA GLU A 28 29.18 -46.16 -35.63
C GLU A 28 28.91 -44.76 -35.07
N VAL A 29 28.00 -44.04 -35.72
CA VAL A 29 27.54 -42.70 -35.30
C VAL A 29 26.01 -42.66 -35.23
N TYR A 30 25.49 -41.92 -34.27
CA TYR A 30 24.05 -41.73 -34.07
C TYR A 30 23.65 -40.29 -34.38
N ARG A 31 22.51 -40.11 -35.06
CA ARG A 31 21.98 -38.77 -35.30
C ARG A 31 21.44 -38.18 -34.00
N TYR A 32 21.91 -37.01 -33.61
CA TYR A 32 21.56 -36.40 -32.32
C TYR A 32 20.05 -36.29 -32.14
N GLU A 33 19.35 -35.67 -33.10
CA GLU A 33 17.92 -35.43 -33.00
C GLU A 33 17.08 -36.70 -33.20
N GLU A 34 17.32 -37.47 -34.28
CA GLU A 34 16.46 -38.61 -34.62
C GLU A 34 16.76 -39.88 -33.85
N ASP A 35 18.04 -40.13 -33.53
CA ASP A 35 18.44 -41.37 -32.90
C ASP A 35 18.53 -41.28 -31.37
N LEU A 36 18.91 -40.14 -30.82
CA LEU A 36 19.15 -39.99 -29.37
C LEU A 36 18.01 -39.21 -28.68
N VAL A 37 17.79 -37.95 -29.05
CA VAL A 37 16.78 -37.08 -28.39
C VAL A 37 15.38 -37.69 -28.47
N ARG A 38 14.93 -38.08 -29.68
CA ARG A 38 13.60 -38.69 -29.87
C ARG A 38 13.43 -39.99 -29.06
N ARG A 39 14.47 -40.82 -28.94
CA ARG A 39 14.41 -42.07 -28.17
C ARG A 39 14.32 -41.79 -26.66
N MET A 40 15.06 -40.78 -26.18
CA MET A 40 15.00 -40.34 -24.78
C MET A 40 13.64 -39.75 -24.41
N GLU A 41 13.06 -38.89 -25.27
CA GLU A 41 11.70 -38.36 -25.10
C GLU A 41 10.63 -39.47 -25.09
N ALA A 42 10.88 -40.55 -25.85
CA ALA A 42 10.04 -41.76 -25.85
C ALA A 42 10.33 -42.72 -24.68
N GLY A 43 11.14 -42.31 -23.70
CA GLY A 43 11.45 -43.09 -22.49
C GLY A 43 12.41 -44.27 -22.72
N ARG A 44 13.05 -44.39 -23.89
CA ARG A 44 14.06 -45.42 -24.15
C ARG A 44 15.41 -44.95 -23.64
N GLN A 45 16.04 -45.77 -22.80
CA GLN A 45 17.29 -45.42 -22.10
C GLN A 45 18.55 -45.90 -22.83
N THR A 46 18.41 -46.88 -23.73
CA THR A 46 19.53 -47.50 -24.45
C THR A 46 19.29 -47.58 -25.95
N ILE A 47 20.40 -47.66 -26.70
CA ILE A 47 20.42 -47.89 -28.14
C ILE A 47 21.45 -48.97 -28.47
N GLN A 48 21.10 -49.90 -29.36
CA GLN A 48 22.02 -50.96 -29.76
C GLN A 48 23.01 -50.45 -30.81
N CYS A 49 24.30 -50.68 -30.57
CA CYS A 49 25.37 -50.45 -31.52
C CYS A 49 25.36 -51.49 -32.64
N ARG A 50 25.32 -51.07 -33.90
CA ARG A 50 25.29 -51.98 -35.05
C ARG A 50 26.62 -52.66 -35.34
N ALA A 51 27.72 -52.11 -34.82
CA ALA A 51 29.06 -52.65 -35.04
C ALA A 51 29.47 -53.68 -33.99
N SER A 52 28.97 -53.56 -32.76
CA SER A 52 29.35 -54.42 -31.62
C SER A 52 28.18 -55.17 -30.97
N ASP A 53 26.94 -54.93 -31.40
CA ASP A 53 25.69 -55.44 -30.83
C ASP A 53 25.42 -55.08 -29.36
N LEU A 54 26.28 -54.26 -28.75
CA LEU A 54 26.13 -53.79 -27.37
C LEU A 54 25.05 -52.69 -27.23
N ASN A 55 24.32 -52.72 -26.12
CA ASN A 55 23.36 -51.67 -25.77
C ASN A 55 24.08 -50.55 -25.01
N VAL A 56 24.23 -49.38 -25.63
CA VAL A 56 24.88 -48.21 -25.04
C VAL A 56 23.84 -47.23 -24.46
N SER A 57 24.22 -46.53 -23.39
CA SER A 57 23.36 -45.54 -22.70
C SER A 57 23.12 -44.29 -23.55
N ILE A 58 21.86 -43.94 -23.78
CA ILE A 58 21.49 -42.71 -24.50
C ILE A 58 21.84 -41.47 -23.67
N SER A 59 21.64 -41.50 -22.34
CA SER A 59 21.98 -40.38 -21.46
C SER A 59 23.48 -40.11 -21.40
N GLU A 60 24.30 -41.15 -21.52
CA GLU A 60 25.75 -41.02 -21.55
C GLU A 60 26.22 -40.45 -22.89
N LEU A 61 25.62 -40.87 -24.01
CA LEU A 61 25.86 -40.28 -25.33
C LEU A 61 25.44 -38.80 -25.41
N LEU A 62 24.36 -38.40 -24.75
CA LEU A 62 23.83 -37.03 -24.80
C LEU A 62 24.51 -36.08 -23.83
N TYR A 63 24.84 -36.55 -22.62
CA TYR A 63 25.26 -35.70 -21.51
C TYR A 63 26.63 -36.07 -20.92
N GLY A 64 27.23 -37.19 -21.34
CA GLY A 64 28.47 -37.70 -20.74
C GLY A 64 28.31 -38.19 -19.30
N ILE A 65 27.08 -38.46 -18.86
CA ILE A 65 26.77 -38.90 -17.50
C ILE A 65 26.61 -40.42 -17.50
N HIS A 66 27.57 -41.10 -16.87
CA HIS A 66 27.51 -42.56 -16.68
C HIS A 66 26.35 -42.93 -15.74
N THR A 67 25.70 -44.07 -15.98
CA THR A 67 24.50 -44.50 -15.22
C THR A 67 24.78 -44.74 -13.73
N SER A 68 26.02 -45.07 -13.38
CA SER A 68 26.45 -45.27 -11.98
C SER A 68 26.52 -43.96 -11.17
N THR A 69 26.71 -42.81 -11.82
CA THR A 69 26.74 -41.50 -11.17
C THR A 69 25.37 -40.84 -11.12
N THR A 70 24.37 -41.35 -11.85
CA THR A 70 23.01 -40.79 -11.89
C THR A 70 22.37 -40.70 -10.50
N SER A 71 22.50 -41.73 -9.66
CA SER A 71 21.91 -41.73 -8.32
C SER A 71 22.59 -40.74 -7.37
N GLN A 72 23.92 -40.59 -7.46
CA GLN A 72 24.68 -39.65 -6.64
C GLN A 72 24.42 -38.20 -7.06
N VAL A 73 24.34 -37.94 -8.37
CA VAL A 73 24.00 -36.61 -8.91
C VAL A 73 22.58 -36.21 -8.52
N ILE A 74 21.61 -37.13 -8.63
CA ILE A 74 20.23 -36.88 -8.19
C ILE A 74 20.19 -36.56 -6.68
N ALA A 75 20.86 -37.35 -5.85
CA ALA A 75 20.89 -37.11 -4.40
C ALA A 75 21.50 -35.75 -4.04
N VAL A 76 22.56 -35.33 -4.73
CA VAL A 76 23.16 -33.99 -4.54
C VAL A 76 22.21 -32.88 -4.98
N VAL A 77 21.51 -33.05 -6.10
CA VAL A 77 20.51 -32.08 -6.57
C VAL A 77 19.33 -31.98 -5.60
N GLU A 78 18.80 -33.11 -5.13
CA GLU A 78 17.71 -33.14 -4.15
C GLU A 78 18.12 -32.49 -2.82
N THR A 79 19.33 -32.77 -2.34
CA THR A 79 19.87 -32.14 -1.13
C THR A 79 20.00 -30.63 -1.31
N GLY A 80 20.59 -30.18 -2.42
CA GLY A 80 20.71 -28.75 -2.73
C GLY A 80 19.34 -28.06 -2.87
N GLN A 81 18.34 -28.74 -3.45
CA GLN A 81 16.98 -28.21 -3.53
C GLN A 81 16.34 -28.08 -2.14
N GLN A 82 16.51 -29.07 -1.26
CA GLN A 82 15.99 -29.00 0.11
C GLN A 82 16.63 -27.86 0.90
N GLU A 83 17.95 -27.66 0.77
CA GLU A 83 18.67 -26.54 1.40
C GLU A 83 18.14 -25.19 0.90
N ILE A 84 17.95 -25.03 -0.42
CA ILE A 84 17.37 -23.81 -0.99
C ILE A 84 15.96 -23.56 -0.46
N ILE A 85 15.10 -24.58 -0.41
CA ILE A 85 13.74 -24.46 0.12
C ILE A 85 13.76 -24.02 1.60
N GLN A 86 14.65 -24.61 2.41
CA GLN A 86 14.79 -24.22 3.81
C GLN A 86 15.26 -22.77 3.96
N MET A 87 16.25 -22.34 3.16
CA MET A 87 16.71 -20.94 3.14
C MET A 87 15.60 -19.96 2.73
N LEU A 88 14.85 -20.29 1.68
CA LEU A 88 13.71 -19.47 1.23
C LEU A 88 12.62 -19.38 2.30
N THR A 89 12.31 -20.48 2.98
CA THR A 89 11.30 -20.51 4.06
C THR A 89 11.74 -19.67 5.26
N ALA A 90 13.00 -19.79 5.68
CA ALA A 90 13.55 -18.99 6.79
C ALA A 90 13.59 -17.49 6.44
N MET A 91 13.93 -17.15 5.20
CA MET A 91 13.91 -15.78 4.71
C MET A 91 12.48 -15.21 4.70
N GLN A 92 11.50 -15.98 4.23
CA GLN A 92 10.09 -15.58 4.25
C GLN A 92 9.59 -15.30 5.68
N TYR A 93 9.91 -16.18 6.64
CA TYR A 93 9.56 -15.98 8.05
C TYR A 93 10.21 -14.72 8.63
N THR A 94 11.49 -14.49 8.33
CA THR A 94 12.22 -13.30 8.81
C THR A 94 11.67 -12.01 8.20
N MET A 95 11.28 -12.04 6.92
CA MET A 95 10.62 -10.91 6.25
C MET A 95 9.26 -10.61 6.90
N GLN A 96 8.42 -11.63 7.14
CA GLN A 96 7.14 -11.45 7.83
C GLN A 96 7.29 -10.84 9.22
N GLN A 97 8.31 -11.25 10.00
CA GLN A 97 8.59 -10.65 11.31
C GLN A 97 9.03 -9.19 11.22
N ARG A 98 9.86 -8.84 10.22
CA ARG A 98 10.24 -7.43 9.96
C ARG A 98 9.02 -6.59 9.59
N ASP A 99 8.12 -7.13 8.78
CA ASP A 99 6.89 -6.43 8.38
C ASP A 99 6.02 -6.13 9.61
N ILE A 100 5.85 -7.07 10.54
CA ILE A 100 5.07 -6.87 11.78
C ILE A 100 5.64 -5.72 12.63
N VAL A 101 6.96 -5.70 12.82
CA VAL A 101 7.62 -4.64 13.63
C VAL A 101 7.46 -3.28 12.95
N LEU A 102 7.66 -3.21 11.64
CA LEU A 102 7.53 -1.99 10.85
C LEU A 102 6.08 -1.47 10.85
N ILE A 103 5.10 -2.37 10.72
CA ILE A 103 3.67 -2.03 10.82
C ILE A 103 3.36 -1.42 12.18
N ARG A 104 3.86 -2.01 13.27
CA ARG A 104 3.65 -1.48 14.62
C ARG A 104 4.26 -0.09 14.78
N GLN A 105 5.45 0.16 14.22
CA GLN A 105 6.08 1.48 14.24
C GLN A 105 5.26 2.51 13.45
N ILE A 106 4.77 2.15 12.27
CA ILE A 106 3.88 3.00 11.46
C ILE A 106 2.60 3.34 12.24
N GLN A 107 1.96 2.36 12.88
CA GLN A 107 0.77 2.58 13.70
C GLN A 107 1.03 3.57 14.83
N GLN A 108 2.15 3.41 15.55
CA GLN A 108 2.54 4.34 16.63
C GLN A 108 2.78 5.75 16.11
N LEU A 109 3.42 5.90 14.95
CA LEU A 109 3.63 7.20 14.31
C LEU A 109 2.30 7.84 13.90
N CYS A 110 1.36 7.07 13.33
CA CYS A 110 0.04 7.56 12.97
C CYS A 110 -0.75 7.99 14.21
N GLU A 111 -0.79 7.19 15.27
CA GLU A 111 -1.43 7.57 16.53
C GLU A 111 -0.84 8.86 17.11
N TRP A 112 0.50 9.00 17.05
CA TRP A 112 1.19 10.20 17.50
C TRP A 112 0.79 11.42 16.67
N ASN A 113 0.76 11.29 15.33
CA ASN A 113 0.31 12.35 14.41
C ASN A 113 -1.14 12.76 14.68
N VAL A 114 -2.05 11.81 14.91
CA VAL A 114 -3.45 12.11 15.27
C VAL A 114 -3.53 12.87 16.58
N ARG A 115 -2.86 12.40 17.64
CA ARG A 115 -2.86 13.09 18.93
C ARG A 115 -2.25 14.48 18.83
N HIS A 116 -1.18 14.65 18.05
CA HIS A 116 -0.54 15.93 17.83
C HIS A 116 -1.47 16.91 17.10
N PHE A 117 -2.05 16.47 15.99
CA PHE A 117 -3.04 17.24 15.22
C PHE A 117 -4.22 17.67 16.11
N THR A 118 -4.78 16.74 16.87
CA THR A 118 -5.86 17.00 17.83
C THR A 118 -5.46 18.04 18.88
N ARG A 119 -4.23 17.99 19.42
CA ARG A 119 -3.76 18.94 20.43
C ARG A 119 -3.62 20.35 19.87
N GLN A 120 -3.00 20.49 18.70
CA GLN A 120 -2.87 21.77 18.01
C GLN A 120 -4.26 22.36 17.74
N TRP A 121 -5.18 21.52 17.25
CA TRP A 121 -6.57 21.91 17.04
C TRP A 121 -7.26 22.41 18.32
N ASN A 122 -7.16 21.65 19.41
CA ASN A 122 -7.84 21.96 20.65
C ASN A 122 -7.38 23.29 21.24
N LEU A 123 -6.12 23.66 21.03
CA LEU A 123 -5.62 24.98 21.40
C LEU A 123 -6.32 26.09 20.61
N GLU A 124 -6.43 25.93 19.29
CA GLU A 124 -7.08 26.92 18.42
C GLU A 124 -8.57 27.08 18.74
N MET A 125 -9.29 25.98 18.96
CA MET A 125 -10.70 26.06 19.37
C MET A 125 -10.92 26.76 20.69
N ARG A 126 -10.05 26.51 21.68
CA ARG A 126 -10.11 27.21 22.97
C ARG A 126 -9.94 28.71 22.79
N LYS A 127 -9.04 29.15 21.90
CA LYS A 127 -8.85 30.59 21.60
C LYS A 127 -10.08 31.22 20.92
N MET A 128 -10.83 30.44 20.15
CA MET A 128 -11.97 30.93 19.36
C MET A 128 -13.34 30.74 20.02
N GLU A 129 -13.39 30.07 21.19
CA GLU A 129 -14.64 29.65 21.85
C GLU A 129 -15.61 28.92 20.89
N ALA A 130 -15.06 28.27 19.87
CA ALA A 130 -15.82 27.53 18.87
C ALA A 130 -15.83 26.05 19.24
N GLU A 131 -17.02 25.45 19.26
CA GLU A 131 -17.21 24.04 19.59
C GLU A 131 -17.82 23.29 18.40
N CYS A 132 -17.02 23.08 17.36
CA CYS A 132 -17.43 22.25 16.21
C CYS A 132 -16.32 21.29 15.75
N PRO A 133 -16.67 20.24 15.01
CA PRO A 133 -15.68 19.44 14.30
C PRO A 133 -15.00 20.22 13.18
N ASN A 134 -13.83 19.73 12.78
CA ASN A 134 -12.92 20.45 11.87
C ASN A 134 -12.22 19.56 10.86
N THR A 135 -12.27 18.24 11.07
CA THR A 135 -11.71 17.28 10.13
C THR A 135 -12.83 16.88 9.20
N PHE A 136 -12.64 17.15 7.91
CA PHE A 136 -13.65 16.88 6.90
C PHE A 136 -12.99 16.56 5.56
N ILE A 137 -13.78 15.96 4.69
CA ILE A 137 -13.48 15.79 3.26
C ILE A 137 -14.59 16.41 2.43
N VAL A 138 -14.28 16.65 1.17
CA VAL A 138 -15.22 17.20 0.20
C VAL A 138 -15.39 16.20 -0.93
N LEU A 139 -16.63 15.94 -1.33
CA LEU A 139 -16.96 15.12 -2.48
C LEU A 139 -17.68 15.97 -3.53
N PRO A 140 -17.43 15.74 -4.83
CA PRO A 140 -18.18 16.41 -5.88
C PRO A 140 -19.56 15.77 -6.01
N ARG A 141 -20.62 16.58 -6.14
CA ARG A 141 -21.98 16.06 -6.38
C ARG A 141 -22.15 15.49 -7.79
N SER A 142 -21.35 16.00 -8.73
CA SER A 142 -21.27 15.50 -10.10
C SER A 142 -20.06 14.58 -10.27
N ARG A 143 -20.19 13.54 -11.10
CA ARG A 143 -19.07 12.67 -11.50
C ARG A 143 -18.17 13.29 -12.58
N ALA A 144 -18.41 14.55 -12.94
CA ALA A 144 -17.55 15.26 -13.90
C ALA A 144 -16.12 15.39 -13.34
N SER A 145 -15.13 15.22 -14.21
CA SER A 145 -13.73 15.45 -13.86
C SER A 145 -13.53 16.89 -13.37
N PHE A 146 -12.64 17.07 -12.40
CA PHE A 146 -12.26 18.40 -11.89
C PHE A 146 -11.79 19.31 -13.03
N ASN A 147 -12.32 20.53 -13.09
CA ASN A 147 -11.94 21.54 -14.06
C ASN A 147 -11.52 22.84 -13.33
N PRO A 148 -10.22 23.19 -13.34
CA PRO A 148 -9.70 24.41 -12.69
C PRO A 148 -10.45 25.69 -13.09
N LYS A 149 -10.98 25.75 -14.32
CA LYS A 149 -11.67 26.96 -14.81
C LYS A 149 -13.11 27.13 -14.30
N SER A 150 -13.73 26.08 -13.74
CA SER A 150 -15.15 26.10 -13.38
C SER A 150 -15.52 25.39 -12.08
N TRP A 151 -14.54 24.91 -11.32
CA TRP A 151 -14.80 24.13 -10.10
C TRP A 151 -15.56 24.92 -9.02
N ILE A 152 -15.35 26.24 -8.90
CA ILE A 152 -16.06 27.10 -7.94
C ILE A 152 -17.58 27.06 -8.15
N GLY A 153 -18.04 26.91 -9.39
CA GLY A 153 -19.46 26.83 -9.73
C GLY A 153 -20.06 25.43 -9.53
N GLN A 154 -19.27 24.45 -9.11
CA GLN A 154 -19.75 23.08 -8.85
C GLN A 154 -20.35 22.97 -7.45
N SER A 155 -21.30 22.06 -7.30
CA SER A 155 -21.84 21.69 -5.99
C SER A 155 -21.02 20.55 -5.40
N TYR A 156 -20.67 20.71 -4.13
CA TYR A 156 -19.95 19.71 -3.35
C TYR A 156 -20.78 19.26 -2.15
N THR A 157 -20.37 18.16 -1.52
CA THR A 157 -20.81 17.77 -0.19
C THR A 157 -19.62 17.72 0.76
N LEU A 158 -19.75 18.38 1.92
CA LEU A 158 -18.79 18.34 3.00
C LEU A 158 -19.17 17.23 3.98
N HIS A 159 -18.26 16.29 4.22
CA HIS A 159 -18.45 15.21 5.18
C HIS A 159 -17.48 15.36 6.34
N LEU A 160 -18.03 15.53 7.55
CA LEU A 160 -17.24 15.50 8.77
C LEU A 160 -16.73 14.08 9.03
N LEU A 161 -15.54 13.99 9.59
CA LEU A 161 -14.90 12.72 9.93
C LEU A 161 -14.87 12.51 11.44
N CYS A 162 -15.04 11.26 11.87
CA CYS A 162 -14.67 10.86 13.22
C CYS A 162 -13.16 11.05 13.42
N GLN A 163 -12.73 11.48 14.60
CA GLN A 163 -11.32 11.78 14.91
C GLN A 163 -10.65 10.69 15.77
N TYR A 164 -11.14 9.45 15.73
CA TYR A 164 -10.61 8.39 16.57
C TYR A 164 -9.15 8.05 16.17
N PRO A 165 -8.21 7.85 17.13
CA PRO A 165 -6.79 7.68 16.85
C PRO A 165 -6.42 6.53 15.90
N SER A 166 -7.21 5.46 15.87
CA SER A 166 -6.93 4.34 14.94
C SER A 166 -7.30 4.64 13.48
N GLY A 167 -7.94 5.79 13.21
CA GLY A 167 -8.24 6.22 11.84
C GLY A 167 -9.50 7.09 11.76
N PRO A 168 -9.38 8.31 11.20
CA PRO A 168 -10.53 9.08 10.76
C PRO A 168 -11.36 8.35 9.70
N HIS A 169 -12.68 8.42 9.82
CA HIS A 169 -13.61 7.79 8.88
C HIS A 169 -14.90 8.61 8.76
N ARG A 170 -15.62 8.40 7.63
CA ARG A 170 -16.92 8.99 7.38
C ARG A 170 -17.98 8.42 8.32
N LEU A 171 -19.04 9.19 8.50
CA LEU A 171 -20.25 8.73 9.17
C LEU A 171 -21.21 8.13 8.15
N ASP A 172 -21.48 6.84 8.24
CA ASP A 172 -22.35 6.12 7.30
C ASP A 172 -23.79 6.68 7.25
N LYS A 173 -24.23 7.29 8.35
CA LYS A 173 -25.61 7.75 8.54
C LYS A 173 -25.85 9.20 8.11
N HIS A 174 -24.83 9.95 7.71
CA HIS A 174 -24.96 11.37 7.35
C HIS A 174 -24.63 11.62 5.88
N ALA A 175 -25.58 12.22 5.15
CA ALA A 175 -25.45 12.50 3.72
C ALA A 175 -24.41 13.59 3.37
N GLY A 176 -23.89 14.29 4.38
CA GLY A 176 -22.99 15.43 4.21
C GLY A 176 -23.74 16.76 4.13
N TYR A 177 -23.01 17.86 4.27
CA TYR A 177 -23.52 19.22 4.15
C TYR A 177 -23.35 19.72 2.72
N GLU A 178 -24.39 20.31 2.15
CA GLU A 178 -24.30 20.91 0.83
C GLU A 178 -23.33 22.10 0.86
N LEU A 179 -22.30 22.03 0.01
CA LEU A 179 -21.22 23.01 -0.04
C LEU A 179 -21.23 23.67 -1.42
N SER A 180 -21.80 24.87 -1.48
CA SER A 180 -21.74 25.78 -2.62
C SER A 180 -21.32 27.15 -2.10
N GLN A 181 -20.01 27.38 -2.08
CA GLN A 181 -19.39 28.57 -1.49
C GLN A 181 -18.58 29.34 -2.54
N PRO A 182 -18.54 30.67 -2.44
CA PRO A 182 -17.82 31.51 -3.40
C PRO A 182 -16.29 31.38 -3.20
N LYS A 183 -15.51 31.87 -4.18
CA LYS A 183 -14.04 31.75 -4.20
C LYS A 183 -13.39 32.30 -2.93
N GLU A 184 -13.95 33.39 -2.39
CA GLU A 184 -13.45 34.06 -1.18
C GLU A 184 -13.52 33.16 0.05
N TRP A 185 -14.55 32.31 0.16
CA TRP A 185 -14.66 31.35 1.25
C TRP A 185 -13.57 30.28 1.14
N TRP A 186 -13.37 29.73 -0.06
CA TRP A 186 -12.34 28.74 -0.33
C TRP A 186 -10.94 29.28 -0.05
N ALA A 187 -10.65 30.51 -0.49
CA ALA A 187 -9.39 31.20 -0.19
C ALA A 187 -9.18 31.36 1.33
N LYS A 188 -10.26 31.67 2.08
CA LYS A 188 -10.23 31.78 3.54
C LYS A 188 -9.96 30.45 4.24
N VAL A 189 -10.54 29.35 3.76
CA VAL A 189 -10.42 28.01 4.38
C VAL A 189 -9.17 27.26 3.90
N SER A 190 -8.56 27.66 2.78
CA SER A 190 -7.37 27.03 2.18
C SER A 190 -6.22 26.73 3.17
N PRO A 191 -5.81 27.65 4.08
CA PRO A 191 -4.77 27.34 5.07
C PRO A 191 -5.10 26.11 5.93
N TRP A 192 -6.38 25.95 6.29
CA TRP A 192 -6.87 24.79 7.03
C TRP A 192 -6.99 23.54 6.16
N LEU A 193 -7.38 23.68 4.88
CA LEU A 193 -7.38 22.55 3.93
C LEU A 193 -5.98 21.96 3.77
N LYS A 194 -4.93 22.79 3.65
CA LYS A 194 -3.53 22.35 3.59
C LYS A 194 -3.13 21.54 4.83
N HIS A 195 -3.62 21.93 6.02
CA HIS A 195 -3.43 21.18 7.26
C HIS A 195 -4.17 19.84 7.24
N ILE A 196 -5.44 19.83 6.84
CA ILE A 196 -6.23 18.58 6.71
C ILE A 196 -5.56 17.64 5.71
N ILE A 197 -5.14 18.10 4.53
CA ILE A 197 -4.49 17.26 3.51
C ILE A 197 -3.25 16.58 4.09
N THR A 198 -2.38 17.34 4.74
CA THR A 198 -1.19 16.81 5.42
C THR A 198 -1.58 15.77 6.47
N PHE A 199 -2.56 16.09 7.32
CA PHE A 199 -3.05 15.19 8.34
C PHE A 199 -3.65 13.89 7.76
N LEU A 200 -4.45 13.95 6.70
CA LEU A 200 -5.07 12.78 6.10
C LEU A 200 -4.04 11.92 5.35
N ARG A 201 -3.01 12.52 4.74
CA ARG A 201 -1.93 11.79 4.06
C ARG A 201 -0.99 11.06 5.02
N TYR A 202 -0.63 11.68 6.14
CA TYR A 202 0.45 11.20 7.01
C TYR A 202 0.00 10.78 8.41
N GLY A 203 -1.18 11.23 8.84
CA GLY A 203 -1.77 10.92 10.15
C GLY A 203 -2.64 9.66 10.16
N ILE A 204 -3.09 9.19 8.99
CA ILE A 204 -3.89 7.98 8.87
C ILE A 204 -2.95 6.81 8.52
N PRO A 205 -3.06 5.64 9.18
CA PRO A 205 -2.29 4.47 8.80
C PRO A 205 -2.60 4.11 7.35
N LEU A 206 -1.58 4.19 6.48
CA LEU A 206 -1.64 3.80 5.07
C LEU A 206 -2.12 2.34 4.99
N ALA A 207 -3.43 2.12 4.87
CA ALA A 207 -3.97 0.76 4.76
C ALA A 207 -3.51 0.05 3.48
N GLY A 208 -2.82 0.76 2.57
CA GLY A 208 -2.18 0.20 1.38
C GLY A 208 -0.85 -0.54 1.63
N VAL A 209 -0.20 -0.41 2.80
CA VAL A 209 1.08 -1.12 3.05
C VAL A 209 0.85 -2.49 3.69
N VAL A 210 -0.34 -2.78 4.20
CA VAL A 210 -0.65 -4.01 4.95
C VAL A 210 -1.73 -4.79 4.24
N GLY A 211 -1.37 -5.51 3.18
CA GLY A 211 -2.26 -6.43 2.48
C GLY A 211 -2.70 -7.67 3.27
N ALA A 212 -2.68 -7.66 4.62
CA ALA A 212 -2.94 -8.90 5.36
C ALA A 212 -3.53 -8.83 6.79
N VAL A 213 -3.69 -7.70 7.50
CA VAL A 213 -4.04 -7.81 8.96
C VAL A 213 -5.04 -6.81 9.54
N ILE A 214 -5.51 -5.75 8.86
CA ILE A 214 -6.52 -4.86 9.47
C ILE A 214 -7.62 -4.51 8.48
N ASP A 215 -8.75 -5.17 8.63
CA ASP A 215 -9.95 -5.11 7.79
C ASP A 215 -10.82 -3.85 8.01
N THR A 216 -10.31 -2.78 8.63
CA THR A 216 -11.18 -1.75 9.23
C THR A 216 -10.92 -0.30 8.83
N VAL A 217 -9.94 0.00 7.98
CA VAL A 217 -9.80 1.37 7.45
C VAL A 217 -9.49 1.29 5.97
N ASP A 218 -10.51 1.44 5.13
CA ASP A 218 -10.33 1.47 3.68
C ASP A 218 -9.62 2.79 3.30
N PHE A 219 -8.29 2.81 3.27
CA PHE A 219 -7.53 4.01 2.89
C PHE A 219 -7.73 4.37 1.41
N LYS A 220 -8.14 3.41 0.55
CA LYS A 220 -8.59 3.74 -0.81
C LYS A 220 -9.84 4.65 -0.79
N SER A 221 -10.56 4.72 0.33
CA SER A 221 -11.81 5.47 0.44
C SER A 221 -11.67 6.99 0.53
N PHE A 222 -10.45 7.54 0.67
CA PHE A 222 -10.20 9.00 0.71
C PHE A 222 -9.20 9.53 -0.31
N GLU A 223 -8.53 8.67 -1.08
CA GLU A 223 -7.49 9.14 -2.02
C GLU A 223 -8.05 10.11 -3.06
N ALA A 224 -9.23 9.82 -3.60
CA ALA A 224 -9.90 10.69 -4.56
C ALA A 224 -10.29 12.04 -3.94
N GLU A 225 -10.74 12.03 -2.69
CA GLU A 225 -11.16 13.21 -1.94
C GLU A 225 -9.97 14.06 -1.50
N ILE A 226 -8.86 13.45 -1.07
CA ILE A 226 -7.60 14.17 -0.77
C ILE A 226 -7.07 14.83 -2.04
N ASN A 227 -7.00 14.10 -3.15
CA ASN A 227 -6.56 14.64 -4.44
C ASN A 227 -7.48 15.77 -4.94
N LEU A 228 -8.78 15.73 -4.62
CA LEU A 228 -9.70 16.84 -4.91
C LEU A 228 -9.37 18.07 -4.07
N LEU A 229 -9.15 17.89 -2.75
CA LEU A 229 -8.77 19.00 -1.87
C LEU A 229 -7.45 19.66 -2.32
N GLU A 230 -6.48 18.87 -2.76
CA GLU A 230 -5.22 19.38 -3.31
C GLU A 230 -5.44 20.25 -4.54
N LYS A 231 -6.19 19.73 -5.53
CA LYS A 231 -6.54 20.50 -6.73
C LYS A 231 -7.28 21.79 -6.43
N ILE A 232 -8.16 21.77 -5.43
CA ILE A 232 -8.84 22.97 -4.93
C ILE A 232 -7.81 23.96 -4.36
N THR A 233 -6.88 23.49 -3.51
CA THR A 233 -5.88 24.37 -2.90
C THR A 233 -4.85 24.91 -3.89
N GLU A 234 -4.49 24.15 -4.93
CA GLU A 234 -3.54 24.55 -5.99
C GLU A 234 -4.10 25.63 -6.92
N ASP A 235 -5.41 25.64 -7.19
CA ASP A 235 -6.06 26.65 -8.05
C ASP A 235 -6.38 27.95 -7.30
N LEU A 236 -6.32 27.94 -5.97
CA LEU A 236 -6.50 29.14 -5.17
C LEU A 236 -5.21 29.95 -5.16
N PRO A 237 -5.30 31.30 -5.18
CA PRO A 237 -4.12 32.12 -5.04
C PRO A 237 -3.42 31.77 -3.74
N ASP A 238 -2.12 31.49 -3.81
CA ASP A 238 -1.31 31.31 -2.61
C ASP A 238 -1.36 32.60 -1.81
N ILE A 239 -2.12 32.58 -0.73
CA ILE A 239 -2.07 33.66 0.24
C ILE A 239 -0.76 33.56 1.05
N VAL A 240 -0.11 32.38 1.10
CA VAL A 240 1.24 32.16 1.67
C VAL A 240 1.86 30.85 1.11
N GLU A 241 3.13 30.90 0.69
CA GLU A 241 3.99 29.72 0.45
C GLU A 241 4.15 28.93 1.76
N SER A 242 3.56 27.74 1.84
CA SER A 242 3.89 26.76 2.88
C SER A 242 4.86 25.77 2.26
N ASP A 243 6.13 25.81 2.68
CA ASP A 243 7.14 24.81 2.34
C ASP A 243 6.66 23.43 2.84
N PRO A 244 6.42 22.43 1.98
CA PRO A 244 6.00 21.08 2.39
C PRO A 244 7.01 20.38 3.32
N ARG A 245 8.23 20.91 3.47
CA ARG A 245 9.30 20.41 4.34
C ARG A 245 9.38 21.15 5.69
N SER A 246 8.44 22.04 6.00
CA SER A 246 8.45 22.86 7.22
C SER A 246 8.21 22.08 8.53
N PHE A 247 7.75 20.82 8.47
CA PHE A 247 7.50 20.00 9.66
C PHE A 247 8.77 19.74 10.50
N GLU A 248 9.95 19.69 9.89
CA GLU A 248 11.23 19.57 10.63
C GLU A 248 11.65 20.88 11.30
N ARG A 249 11.07 22.02 10.90
CA ARG A 249 11.41 23.37 11.40
C ARG A 249 10.32 24.01 12.27
N ALA A 250 9.29 23.25 12.66
CA ALA A 250 8.21 23.71 13.55
C ALA A 250 8.67 24.08 14.99
N TYR A 251 9.97 24.05 15.29
CA TYR A 251 10.52 24.39 16.60
C TYR A 251 10.95 25.84 16.75
N VAL A 252 11.05 26.65 15.68
CA VAL A 252 11.50 28.04 15.80
C VAL A 252 10.77 28.96 14.82
N HIS A 253 9.77 29.68 15.34
CA HIS A 253 9.05 30.81 14.70
C HIS A 253 8.22 30.49 13.45
N ASP A 254 6.90 30.36 13.62
CA ASP A 254 6.00 30.99 12.64
C ASP A 254 4.75 31.61 13.29
N ARG A 255 4.78 32.94 13.53
CA ARG A 255 3.58 33.69 13.93
C ARG A 255 2.57 33.79 12.78
N HIS A 256 2.98 33.54 11.53
CA HIS A 256 2.08 33.69 10.38
C HIS A 256 1.10 32.52 10.23
N GLU A 257 1.53 31.29 10.50
CA GLU A 257 0.64 30.12 10.48
C GLU A 257 -0.50 30.28 11.52
N GLU A 258 -0.17 30.75 12.72
CA GLU A 258 -1.15 31.06 13.78
C GLU A 258 -2.15 32.16 13.36
N THR A 259 -1.74 33.15 12.54
CA THR A 259 -2.61 34.26 12.12
C THR A 259 -3.64 33.90 11.05
N THR A 260 -3.41 32.87 10.24
CA THR A 260 -4.30 32.51 9.11
C THR A 260 -5.26 31.37 9.43
N ILE A 261 -4.89 30.51 10.38
CA ILE A 261 -5.69 29.34 10.79
C ILE A 261 -6.96 29.76 11.53
N GLY A 262 -6.88 30.71 12.46
CA GLY A 262 -8.07 31.22 13.16
C GLY A 262 -9.20 31.71 12.22
N PRO A 263 -8.93 32.61 11.25
CA PRO A 263 -9.89 33.02 10.24
C PRO A 263 -10.49 31.87 9.42
N ALA A 264 -9.66 30.89 9.01
CA ALA A 264 -10.11 29.72 8.25
C ALA A 264 -11.15 28.91 9.04
N LEU A 265 -10.88 28.72 10.33
CA LEU A 265 -11.72 27.94 11.23
C LEU A 265 -13.01 28.64 11.61
N ARG A 266 -12.99 29.97 11.76
CA ARG A 266 -14.22 30.76 11.89
C ARG A 266 -15.09 30.66 10.63
N ALA A 267 -14.50 30.67 9.44
CA ALA A 267 -15.24 30.51 8.19
C ALA A 267 -15.89 29.11 8.08
N LEU A 268 -15.17 28.06 8.50
CA LEU A 268 -15.72 26.71 8.60
C LEU A 268 -16.85 26.62 9.63
N TYR A 269 -16.64 27.17 10.83
CA TYR A 269 -17.64 27.17 11.90
C TYR A 269 -18.93 27.89 11.49
N SER A 270 -18.82 29.07 10.86
CA SER A 270 -19.99 29.80 10.34
C SER A 270 -20.74 28.96 9.32
N PHE A 271 -20.04 28.34 8.37
CA PHE A 271 -20.64 27.45 7.37
C PHE A 271 -21.39 26.29 8.03
N LEU A 272 -20.77 25.60 8.99
CA LEU A 272 -21.39 24.48 9.68
C LEU A 272 -22.60 24.92 10.50
N LYS A 273 -22.54 26.05 11.20
CA LYS A 273 -23.65 26.58 12.00
C LYS A 273 -24.85 27.00 11.14
N GLU A 274 -24.61 27.50 9.94
CA GLU A 274 -25.67 27.85 8.98
C GLU A 274 -26.39 26.60 8.46
N ASN A 275 -25.64 25.53 8.19
CA ASN A 275 -26.15 24.26 7.66
C ASN A 275 -26.67 23.28 8.73
N ASP A 276 -26.23 23.44 9.99
CA ASP A 276 -26.59 22.61 11.13
C ASP A 276 -26.94 23.46 12.35
N LYS A 277 -28.13 24.09 12.29
CA LYS A 277 -28.62 24.96 13.37
C LYS A 277 -28.80 24.22 14.70
N ALA A 278 -29.06 22.92 14.63
CA ALA A 278 -29.20 22.06 15.80
C ALA A 278 -27.83 21.65 16.39
N GLN A 279 -26.74 21.94 15.68
CA GLN A 279 -25.36 21.62 16.09
C GLN A 279 -25.19 20.14 16.40
N THR A 280 -25.83 19.29 15.59
CA THR A 280 -25.73 17.82 15.73
C THR A 280 -24.44 17.28 15.12
N TRP A 281 -23.80 18.07 14.25
CA TRP A 281 -22.52 17.82 13.62
C TRP A 281 -22.43 16.47 12.92
N GLY A 282 -23.51 16.11 12.22
CA GLY A 282 -23.64 14.83 11.53
C GLY A 282 -23.74 13.62 12.47
N GLY A 283 -23.93 13.85 13.77
CA GLY A 283 -23.97 12.81 14.81
C GLY A 283 -22.62 12.56 15.49
N LEU A 284 -21.66 13.49 15.40
CA LEU A 284 -20.42 13.41 16.17
C LEU A 284 -20.65 13.82 17.62
N ASP A 285 -20.23 12.97 18.54
CA ASP A 285 -20.19 13.25 19.97
C ASP A 285 -18.89 14.00 20.31
N LYS A 286 -19.02 15.11 21.05
CA LYS A 286 -17.88 15.79 21.68
C LYS A 286 -17.43 14.98 22.89
N VAL A 287 -16.19 14.51 22.87
CA VAL A 287 -15.58 13.72 23.94
C VAL A 287 -14.35 14.45 24.47
N VAL A 288 -14.24 14.56 25.80
CA VAL A 288 -13.01 15.00 26.47
C VAL A 288 -12.23 13.77 26.90
N THR A 289 -11.03 13.57 26.35
CA THR A 289 -10.16 12.46 26.73
C THR A 289 -9.56 12.69 28.12
N PRO A 290 -9.07 11.64 28.80
CA PRO A 290 -8.39 11.77 30.10
C PRO A 290 -7.22 12.77 30.09
N GLU A 291 -6.55 12.92 28.93
CA GLU A 291 -5.46 13.88 28.73
C GLU A 291 -5.96 15.33 28.49
N GLY A 292 -7.28 15.58 28.56
CA GLY A 292 -7.89 16.89 28.38
C GLY A 292 -8.06 17.33 26.93
N ASN A 293 -7.90 16.42 25.96
CA ASN A 293 -8.14 16.70 24.55
C ASN A 293 -9.63 16.60 24.22
N ILE A 294 -10.14 17.47 23.36
CA ILE A 294 -11.46 17.35 22.77
C ILE A 294 -11.32 16.54 21.47
N LEU A 295 -12.15 15.52 21.31
CA LEU A 295 -12.30 14.71 20.10
C LEU A 295 -13.76 14.73 19.66
N TRP A 296 -13.98 14.76 18.36
CA TRP A 296 -15.29 14.55 17.75
C TRP A 296 -15.39 13.13 17.23
N LEU A 297 -16.16 12.29 17.92
CA LEU A 297 -16.19 10.85 17.70
C LEU A 297 -17.56 10.39 17.20
N CYS A 298 -17.59 9.38 16.33
CA CYS A 298 -18.84 8.72 16.02
C CYS A 298 -19.36 7.97 17.25
N GLU A 299 -20.66 7.65 17.26
CA GLU A 299 -21.31 6.97 18.39
C GLU A 299 -20.52 5.74 18.88
N GLN A 300 -20.03 4.91 17.95
CA GLN A 300 -19.25 3.70 18.28
C GLN A 300 -17.97 4.03 19.05
N HIS A 301 -17.20 5.03 18.60
CA HIS A 301 -15.94 5.42 19.23
C HIS A 301 -16.13 6.30 20.47
N ALA A 302 -17.27 6.97 20.60
CA ALA A 302 -17.62 7.74 21.79
C ALA A 302 -18.07 6.84 22.97
N ARG A 303 -18.68 5.68 22.69
CA ARG A 303 -19.21 4.75 23.71
C ARG A 303 -18.27 4.48 24.89
N PRO A 304 -16.97 4.16 24.70
CA PRO A 304 -16.07 3.88 25.83
C PRO A 304 -15.85 5.08 26.77
N TYR A 305 -16.06 6.30 26.28
CA TYR A 305 -15.89 7.54 27.04
C TYR A 305 -17.19 8.01 27.71
N LYS A 306 -18.34 7.42 27.34
CA LYS A 306 -19.61 7.69 28.01
C LYS A 306 -19.56 6.97 29.35
N THR A 307 -19.14 7.67 30.40
CA THR A 307 -19.15 7.14 31.77
C THR A 307 -20.55 6.63 32.09
N PRO A 308 -20.72 5.39 32.59
CA PRO A 308 -22.01 5.01 33.15
C PRO A 308 -22.30 5.98 34.29
N VAL A 309 -23.46 6.61 34.26
CA VAL A 309 -23.94 7.41 35.38
C VAL A 309 -23.91 6.48 36.59
N LEU A 310 -23.05 6.77 37.57
CA LEU A 310 -23.12 6.12 38.87
C LEU A 310 -24.51 6.46 39.43
N GLN A 311 -25.44 5.50 39.34
CA GLN A 311 -26.66 5.57 40.13
C GLN A 311 -26.21 5.43 41.57
N LEU A 312 -26.08 6.58 42.25
CA LEU A 312 -26.00 6.60 43.70
C LEU A 312 -27.39 6.21 44.19
N ASP A 313 -27.56 4.92 44.46
CA ASP A 313 -28.71 4.40 45.19
C ASP A 313 -28.84 5.19 46.49
N ARG A 314 -29.97 5.90 46.63
CA ARG A 314 -30.38 6.60 47.85
C ARG A 314 -31.12 5.66 48.77
#